data_AF-A0A9W7E2C1-F1
#
_entry.id   AF-A0A9W7E2C1-F1
#
_cell.length_a   1.000
_cell.length_b   1.000
_cell.length_c   1.000
_cell.angle_alpha   90.00
_cell.angle_beta   90.00
_cell.angle_gamma   90.00
#
_symmetry.space_group_name_H-M   'P 1'
#
loop_
_entity.id
_entity.type
_entity.pdbx_description
1 polymer ?
#
loop_
_entity_poly.entity_id
_entity_poly.type
_entity_poly.pdbx_seq_one_letter_code
_entity_poly.pdbx_strand_id
1 'polypeptide(L)'
;MSTLYTFPGNFRAFKALIAAEYNGMDISVEDWSEEAAALSPLGKAPVLSTPSGVVFESNAIARYIARARADTELLGASFVEQAQVDSWIDFCANEIELPASMWTYPVLGYMPFNLVAYTKAKEDLAKGLKTLDTYLLTRTYLVGEKITLADICITSALVYVMKFVADKTYLKPFGNVVRYFTTCANQPEFKAVIGETPLAKEEMLAPGAPTPKKAEPAKKAAKKEKKPAADAPPPAVKKVEHPYKIMDKEKPSKFSMDAWKKAYSNAATYEAGMQYFWENADLEGWSVWHQIYNYNEENKRIFMASNAIGGFQQRSDEVRKWAFGVMDLVGTEETVLEIKGIWLLRGDTVDHLKEANDDANWYTWKKLCGPGLAPTEEVKKQVFDYWCQENELEGKPIQDSKVFK
;
A
#
# COMPACT_ATOMS: atom_id res chain seq x y z
N MET A 1 -36.44 14.11 -22.08
CA MET A 1 -34.97 13.96 -22.17
C MET A 1 -34.46 13.72 -20.76
N SER A 2 -33.47 12.85 -20.57
CA SER A 2 -32.87 12.63 -19.25
C SER A 2 -31.69 13.58 -19.09
N THR A 3 -31.57 14.20 -17.91
CA THR A 3 -30.49 15.15 -17.58
C THR A 3 -29.65 14.59 -16.44
N LEU A 4 -28.34 14.49 -16.64
CA LEU A 4 -27.35 14.09 -15.64
C LEU A 4 -26.68 15.33 -15.06
N TYR A 5 -26.90 15.58 -13.78
CA TYR A 5 -26.24 16.66 -13.05
C TYR A 5 -24.96 16.14 -12.41
N THR A 6 -23.82 16.76 -12.73
CA THR A 6 -22.51 16.35 -12.21
C THR A 6 -21.46 17.48 -12.31
N PHE A 7 -20.29 17.26 -11.70
CA PHE A 7 -19.12 18.09 -11.92
C PHE A 7 -18.33 17.66 -13.17
N PRO A 8 -17.65 18.59 -13.86
CA PRO A 8 -16.68 18.25 -14.89
C PRO A 8 -15.63 17.26 -14.38
N GLY A 9 -15.37 16.21 -15.15
CA GLY A 9 -14.39 15.18 -14.78
C GLY A 9 -14.79 14.30 -13.60
N ASN A 10 -16.06 14.23 -13.20
CA ASN A 10 -16.47 13.29 -12.17
C ASN A 10 -16.44 11.84 -12.70
N PHE A 11 -15.48 11.03 -12.25
CA PHE A 11 -15.33 9.65 -12.73
C PHE A 11 -16.56 8.77 -12.45
N ARG A 12 -17.35 9.13 -11.43
CA ARG A 12 -18.60 8.43 -11.12
C ARG A 12 -19.67 8.65 -12.19
N ALA A 13 -19.65 9.78 -12.88
CA ALA A 13 -20.57 10.08 -13.99
C ALA A 13 -20.16 9.36 -15.28
N PHE A 14 -18.86 9.05 -15.47
CA PHE A 14 -18.36 8.37 -16.67
C PHE A 14 -19.10 7.06 -16.92
N LYS A 15 -19.44 6.31 -15.87
CA LYS A 15 -20.15 5.04 -15.98
C LYS A 15 -21.46 5.16 -16.75
N ALA A 16 -22.26 6.17 -16.40
CA ALA A 16 -23.56 6.41 -17.00
C ALA A 16 -23.43 6.94 -18.43
N LEU A 17 -22.48 7.84 -18.67
CA LEU A 17 -22.23 8.42 -19.98
C LEU A 17 -21.68 7.38 -20.97
N ILE A 18 -20.74 6.53 -20.55
CA ILE A 18 -20.21 5.45 -21.41
C ILE A 18 -21.30 4.42 -21.70
N ALA A 19 -22.13 4.08 -20.70
CA ALA A 19 -23.28 3.20 -20.94
C ALA A 19 -24.29 3.82 -21.92
N ALA A 20 -24.44 5.15 -21.91
CA ALA A 20 -25.28 5.87 -22.84
C ALA A 20 -24.74 5.80 -24.28
N GLU A 21 -23.42 5.98 -24.46
CA GLU A 21 -22.75 5.81 -25.75
C GLU A 21 -22.98 4.40 -26.32
N TYR A 22 -22.77 3.34 -25.52
CA TYR A 22 -23.06 1.97 -25.96
C TYR A 22 -24.54 1.73 -26.30
N ASN A 23 -25.45 2.42 -25.63
CA ASN A 23 -26.89 2.31 -25.89
C ASN A 23 -27.38 3.28 -26.98
N GLY A 24 -26.52 4.14 -27.53
CA GLY A 24 -26.91 5.20 -28.47
C GLY A 24 -27.94 6.16 -27.88
N MET A 25 -27.85 6.43 -26.57
CA MET A 25 -28.78 7.29 -25.84
C MET A 25 -28.19 8.68 -25.64
N ASP A 26 -28.98 9.70 -25.96
CA ASP A 26 -28.63 11.08 -25.68
C ASP A 26 -29.02 11.45 -24.23
N ILE A 27 -28.04 11.93 -23.47
CA ILE A 27 -28.19 12.40 -22.09
C ILE A 27 -27.65 13.82 -22.01
N SER A 28 -28.50 14.76 -21.64
CA SER A 28 -28.05 16.13 -21.36
C SER A 28 -27.19 16.13 -20.11
N VAL A 29 -26.03 16.78 -20.15
CA VAL A 29 -25.16 16.94 -18.97
C VAL A 29 -25.23 18.40 -18.53
N GLU A 30 -25.64 18.60 -17.28
CA GLU A 30 -25.73 19.93 -16.67
C GLU A 30 -24.79 20.02 -15.45
N ASP A 31 -24.31 21.23 -15.19
CA ASP A 31 -23.42 21.50 -14.08
C ASP A 31 -24.13 21.27 -12.74
N TRP A 32 -23.34 20.86 -11.75
CA TRP A 32 -23.83 20.66 -10.40
C TRP A 32 -24.23 21.98 -9.72
N SER A 33 -25.44 22.06 -9.19
CA SER A 33 -25.99 23.22 -8.48
C SER A 33 -26.63 22.84 -7.12
N GLU A 34 -27.06 23.83 -6.35
CA GLU A 34 -27.83 23.60 -5.11
C GLU A 34 -29.18 22.91 -5.39
N GLU A 35 -29.83 23.27 -6.50
CA GLU A 35 -31.07 22.62 -6.96
C GLU A 35 -30.83 21.15 -7.31
N ALA A 36 -29.71 20.84 -8.00
CA ALA A 36 -29.32 19.47 -8.30
C ALA A 36 -28.99 18.68 -7.03
N ALA A 37 -28.35 19.31 -6.04
CA ALA A 37 -28.06 18.68 -4.75
C ALA A 37 -29.34 18.31 -3.99
N ALA A 38 -30.39 19.14 -4.06
CA ALA A 38 -31.68 18.87 -3.44
C ALA A 38 -32.42 17.65 -4.05
N LEU A 39 -32.06 17.23 -5.27
CA LEU A 39 -32.61 16.02 -5.90
C LEU A 39 -32.02 14.72 -5.31
N SER A 40 -30.86 14.79 -4.66
CA SER A 40 -30.21 13.65 -4.01
C SER A 40 -30.48 13.65 -2.51
N PRO A 41 -30.98 12.55 -1.91
CA PRO A 41 -31.12 12.45 -0.45
C PRO A 41 -29.80 12.65 0.30
N LEU A 42 -28.66 12.46 -0.37
CA LEU A 42 -27.31 12.62 0.19
C LEU A 42 -26.66 13.96 -0.17
N GLY A 43 -27.29 14.78 -1.02
CA GLY A 43 -26.68 16.00 -1.57
C GLY A 43 -25.43 15.74 -2.41
N LYS A 44 -25.28 14.53 -2.98
CA LYS A 44 -24.08 14.09 -3.70
C LYS A 44 -24.32 13.91 -5.19
N ALA A 45 -23.31 14.28 -5.98
CA ALA A 45 -23.24 14.02 -7.41
C ALA A 45 -22.74 12.59 -7.72
N PRO A 46 -23.13 11.99 -8.85
CA PRO A 46 -24.09 12.51 -9.83
C PRO A 46 -25.55 12.18 -9.49
N VAL A 47 -26.48 12.89 -10.14
CA VAL A 47 -27.93 12.62 -10.10
C VAL A 47 -28.50 12.63 -11.51
N LEU A 48 -29.34 11.64 -11.84
CA LEU A 48 -30.07 11.59 -13.10
C LEU A 48 -31.53 12.00 -12.87
N SER A 49 -31.96 13.08 -13.51
CA SER A 49 -33.37 13.46 -13.61
C SER A 49 -33.96 12.91 -14.90
N THR A 50 -35.08 12.19 -14.77
CA THR A 50 -35.81 11.60 -15.90
C THR A 50 -37.27 12.07 -15.87
N PRO A 51 -38.02 11.97 -16.97
CA PRO A 51 -39.45 12.26 -16.97
C PRO A 51 -40.26 11.46 -15.95
N SER A 52 -39.77 10.29 -15.52
CA SER A 52 -40.45 9.38 -14.60
C SER A 52 -39.95 9.48 -13.16
N GLY A 53 -38.98 10.36 -12.88
CA GLY A 53 -38.41 10.55 -11.55
C GLY A 53 -36.89 10.64 -11.55
N VAL A 54 -36.33 10.73 -10.34
CA VAL A 54 -34.91 10.95 -10.08
C VAL A 54 -34.23 9.65 -9.66
N VAL A 55 -33.00 9.43 -10.14
CA VAL A 55 -32.12 8.34 -9.73
C VAL A 55 -30.82 8.92 -9.19
N PHE A 56 -30.46 8.59 -7.94
CA PHE A 56 -29.19 8.92 -7.31
C PHE A 56 -28.35 7.63 -7.13
N GLU A 57 -27.08 7.78 -6.76
CA GLU A 57 -26.02 6.74 -6.79
C GLU A 57 -25.54 6.37 -8.19
N SER A 58 -24.23 6.52 -8.42
CA SER A 58 -23.62 6.34 -9.76
C SER A 58 -23.86 4.95 -10.37
N ASN A 59 -23.77 3.88 -9.57
CA ASN A 59 -24.04 2.52 -10.04
C ASN A 59 -25.52 2.30 -10.37
N ALA A 60 -26.44 2.94 -9.65
CA ALA A 60 -27.88 2.84 -9.92
C ALA A 60 -28.24 3.59 -11.20
N ILE A 61 -27.67 4.78 -11.40
CA ILE A 61 -27.81 5.56 -12.63
C ILE A 61 -27.27 4.77 -13.83
N ALA A 62 -26.07 4.21 -13.71
CA ALA A 62 -25.46 3.44 -14.81
C ALA A 62 -26.27 2.18 -15.16
N ARG A 63 -26.82 1.48 -14.14
CA ARG A 63 -27.77 0.37 -14.36
C ARG A 63 -29.06 0.84 -15.02
N TYR A 64 -29.61 2.00 -14.62
CA TYR A 64 -30.81 2.56 -15.25
C TYR A 64 -30.60 2.81 -16.75
N ILE A 65 -29.48 3.42 -17.11
CA ILE A 65 -29.11 3.64 -18.52
C ILE A 65 -28.91 2.32 -19.25
N ALA A 66 -28.15 1.38 -18.68
CA ALA A 66 -27.91 0.07 -19.28
C ALA A 66 -29.23 -0.70 -19.56
N ARG A 67 -30.19 -0.67 -18.62
CA ARG A 67 -31.50 -1.34 -18.76
C ARG A 67 -32.37 -0.81 -19.88
N ALA A 68 -32.13 0.42 -20.37
CA ALA A 68 -32.93 1.00 -21.44
C ALA A 68 -32.81 0.25 -22.77
N ARG A 69 -31.74 -0.52 -22.97
CA ARG A 69 -31.51 -1.36 -24.15
C ARG A 69 -31.02 -2.75 -23.74
N ALA A 70 -31.95 -3.70 -23.64
CA ALA A 70 -31.60 -5.08 -23.30
C ALA A 70 -30.76 -5.77 -24.40
N ASP A 71 -30.90 -5.34 -25.65
CA ASP A 71 -30.23 -5.91 -26.82
C ASP A 71 -28.73 -5.58 -26.90
N THR A 72 -28.25 -4.57 -26.19
CA THR A 72 -26.80 -4.30 -26.06
C THR A 72 -26.15 -5.30 -25.09
N GLU A 73 -26.96 -5.92 -24.22
CA GLU A 73 -26.55 -6.86 -23.16
C GLU A 73 -25.44 -6.28 -22.27
N LEU A 74 -25.45 -4.97 -22.00
CA LEU A 74 -24.54 -4.34 -21.04
C LEU A 74 -24.68 -4.92 -19.62
N LEU A 75 -25.83 -5.53 -19.32
CA LEU A 75 -26.02 -6.25 -18.05
C LEU A 75 -25.75 -7.76 -18.18
N GLY A 76 -25.21 -8.25 -19.29
CA GLY A 76 -25.06 -9.68 -19.57
C GLY A 76 -26.26 -10.27 -20.30
N ALA A 77 -26.01 -11.35 -21.03
CA ALA A 77 -26.96 -11.99 -21.94
C ALA A 77 -27.91 -12.97 -21.23
N SER A 78 -27.53 -13.44 -20.04
CA SER A 78 -28.32 -14.38 -19.24
C SER A 78 -28.56 -13.88 -17.82
N PHE A 79 -29.51 -14.50 -17.12
CA PHE A 79 -29.78 -14.20 -15.71
C PHE A 79 -28.53 -14.39 -14.83
N VAL A 80 -27.71 -15.40 -15.11
CA VAL A 80 -26.47 -15.65 -14.37
C VAL A 80 -25.43 -14.58 -14.67
N GLU A 81 -25.28 -14.18 -15.94
CA GLU A 81 -24.36 -13.10 -16.31
C GLU A 81 -24.78 -11.77 -15.70
N GLN A 82 -26.08 -11.48 -15.57
CA GLN A 82 -26.59 -10.31 -14.85
C GLN A 82 -26.12 -10.28 -13.40
N ALA A 83 -26.22 -11.41 -12.69
CA ALA A 83 -25.72 -11.51 -11.33
C ALA A 83 -24.19 -11.37 -11.24
N GLN A 84 -23.44 -11.88 -12.24
CA GLN A 84 -22.00 -11.72 -12.31
C GLN A 84 -21.58 -10.28 -12.58
N VAL A 85 -22.31 -9.56 -13.46
CA VAL A 85 -22.11 -8.13 -13.69
C VAL A 85 -22.34 -7.36 -12.40
N ASP A 86 -23.43 -7.64 -11.68
CA ASP A 86 -23.70 -7.00 -10.39
C ASP A 86 -22.60 -7.29 -9.35
N SER A 87 -22.09 -8.52 -9.30
CA SER A 87 -20.98 -8.90 -8.42
C SER A 87 -19.74 -8.05 -8.67
N TRP A 88 -19.39 -7.81 -9.94
CA TRP A 88 -18.24 -6.97 -10.30
C TRP A 88 -18.47 -5.48 -10.08
N ILE A 89 -19.70 -4.99 -10.24
CA ILE A 89 -20.05 -3.61 -9.92
C ILE A 89 -19.91 -3.35 -8.42
N ASP A 90 -20.35 -4.29 -7.58
CA ASP A 90 -20.24 -4.16 -6.12
C ASP A 90 -18.79 -4.35 -5.66
N PHE A 91 -18.04 -5.27 -6.28
CA PHE A 91 -16.58 -5.36 -6.10
C PHE A 91 -15.89 -4.04 -6.46
N CYS A 92 -16.27 -3.41 -7.58
CA CYS A 92 -15.72 -2.13 -7.99
C CYS A 92 -15.93 -1.07 -6.90
N ALA A 93 -17.16 -0.92 -6.41
CA ALA A 93 -17.49 0.09 -5.41
C ALA A 93 -16.68 -0.06 -4.11
N ASN A 94 -16.48 -1.29 -3.65
CA ASN A 94 -15.86 -1.57 -2.34
C ASN A 94 -14.33 -1.70 -2.43
N GLU A 95 -13.81 -2.40 -3.43
CA GLU A 95 -12.41 -2.82 -3.50
C GLU A 95 -11.56 -1.94 -4.43
N ILE A 96 -12.19 -1.15 -5.31
CA ILE A 96 -11.51 -0.32 -6.30
C ILE A 96 -11.79 1.16 -6.08
N GLU A 97 -13.05 1.60 -6.13
CA GLU A 97 -13.42 3.02 -6.13
C GLU A 97 -13.05 3.74 -4.85
N LEU A 98 -13.30 3.10 -3.70
CA LEU A 98 -12.99 3.66 -2.40
C LEU A 98 -11.48 3.91 -2.24
N PRO A 99 -10.59 2.91 -2.38
CA PRO A 99 -9.15 3.17 -2.28
C PRO A 99 -8.62 4.02 -3.45
N ALA A 100 -9.15 3.90 -4.67
CA ALA A 100 -8.78 4.80 -5.78
C ALA A 100 -9.08 6.27 -5.47
N SER A 101 -10.23 6.56 -4.86
CA SER A 101 -10.59 7.92 -4.45
C SER A 101 -9.64 8.44 -3.37
N MET A 102 -9.34 7.63 -2.35
CA MET A 102 -8.44 8.03 -1.26
C MET A 102 -6.99 8.28 -1.73
N TRP A 103 -6.57 7.61 -2.80
CA TRP A 103 -5.25 7.85 -3.41
C TRP A 103 -5.25 9.09 -4.33
N THR A 104 -6.28 9.26 -5.16
CA THR A 104 -6.29 10.31 -6.20
C THR A 104 -6.81 11.66 -5.69
N TYR A 105 -7.72 11.71 -4.72
CA TYR A 105 -8.33 12.96 -4.27
C TYR A 105 -7.35 13.94 -3.63
N PRO A 106 -6.39 13.50 -2.80
CA PRO A 106 -5.34 14.38 -2.32
C PRO A 106 -4.47 14.97 -3.43
N VAL A 107 -4.22 14.20 -4.48
CA VAL A 107 -3.42 14.63 -5.63
C VAL A 107 -4.14 15.69 -6.46
N LEU A 108 -5.46 15.54 -6.60
CA LEU A 108 -6.32 16.45 -7.36
C LEU A 108 -6.81 17.65 -6.52
N GLY A 109 -6.45 17.72 -5.24
CA GLY A 109 -6.82 18.83 -4.34
C GLY A 109 -8.24 18.77 -3.80
N TYR A 110 -8.94 17.63 -3.93
CA TYR A 110 -10.30 17.43 -3.39
C TYR A 110 -10.32 17.02 -1.92
N MET A 111 -9.18 16.58 -1.39
CA MET A 111 -9.03 16.14 0.00
C MET A 111 -7.66 16.57 0.51
N PRO A 112 -7.49 16.92 1.80
CA PRO A 112 -6.16 17.12 2.36
C PRO A 112 -5.32 15.83 2.30
N PHE A 113 -4.01 15.96 2.11
CA PHE A 113 -3.11 14.82 2.16
C PHE A 113 -3.01 14.26 3.58
N ASN A 114 -3.22 12.96 3.72
CA ASN A 114 -2.99 12.20 4.93
C ASN A 114 -2.17 10.96 4.56
N LEU A 115 -0.92 10.88 5.04
CA LEU A 115 0.02 9.84 4.63
C LEU A 115 -0.50 8.42 4.94
N VAL A 116 -1.13 8.22 6.10
CA VAL A 116 -1.66 6.90 6.50
C VAL A 116 -2.78 6.46 5.55
N ALA A 117 -3.77 7.33 5.32
CA ALA A 117 -4.87 7.04 4.41
C ALA A 117 -4.40 6.86 2.97
N TYR A 118 -3.42 7.66 2.53
CA TYR A 118 -2.84 7.60 1.18
C TYR A 118 -2.07 6.30 0.95
N THR A 119 -1.21 5.90 1.88
CA THR A 119 -0.46 4.64 1.80
C THR A 119 -1.39 3.44 1.89
N LYS A 120 -2.35 3.47 2.82
CA LYS A 120 -3.37 2.42 2.96
C LYS A 120 -4.21 2.25 1.70
N ALA A 121 -4.60 3.36 1.07
CA ALA A 121 -5.32 3.35 -0.19
C ALA A 121 -4.53 2.66 -1.31
N LYS A 122 -3.21 2.87 -1.39
CA LYS A 122 -2.34 2.19 -2.36
C LYS A 122 -2.29 0.68 -2.12
N GLU A 123 -2.20 0.25 -0.86
CA GLU A 123 -2.18 -1.17 -0.48
C GLU A 123 -3.52 -1.85 -0.74
N ASP A 124 -4.63 -1.22 -0.38
CA ASP A 124 -5.96 -1.79 -0.57
C ASP A 124 -6.34 -1.84 -2.05
N LEU A 125 -6.01 -0.79 -2.81
CA LEU A 125 -6.15 -0.84 -4.26
C LEU A 125 -5.29 -1.95 -4.87
N ALA A 126 -4.06 -2.14 -4.39
CA ALA A 126 -3.19 -3.22 -4.88
C ALA A 126 -3.80 -4.61 -4.67
N LYS A 127 -4.56 -4.84 -3.58
CA LYS A 127 -5.30 -6.09 -3.37
C LYS A 127 -6.43 -6.27 -4.37
N GLY A 128 -7.25 -5.22 -4.58
CA GLY A 128 -8.30 -5.24 -5.60
C GLY A 128 -7.74 -5.49 -7.00
N LEU A 129 -6.66 -4.79 -7.35
CA LEU A 129 -5.94 -4.99 -8.62
C LEU A 129 -5.36 -6.40 -8.73
N LYS A 130 -4.88 -7.01 -7.64
CA LYS A 130 -4.36 -8.39 -7.68
C LYS A 130 -5.46 -9.42 -7.95
N THR A 131 -6.63 -9.22 -7.37
CA THR A 131 -7.82 -10.04 -7.65
C THR A 131 -8.21 -9.93 -9.12
N LEU A 132 -8.30 -8.71 -9.65
CA LEU A 132 -8.58 -8.48 -11.07
C LEU A 132 -7.51 -9.09 -11.98
N ASP A 133 -6.23 -8.87 -11.69
CA ASP A 133 -5.11 -9.36 -12.50
C ASP A 133 -5.11 -10.88 -12.64
N THR A 134 -5.45 -11.57 -11.56
CA THR A 134 -5.56 -13.03 -11.53
C THR A 134 -6.78 -13.48 -12.34
N TYR A 135 -7.93 -12.83 -12.15
CA TYR A 135 -9.17 -13.16 -12.86
C TYR A 135 -9.07 -12.93 -14.37
N LEU A 136 -8.39 -11.85 -14.77
CA LEU A 136 -8.15 -11.42 -16.14
C LEU A 136 -7.04 -12.21 -16.85
N LEU A 137 -6.35 -13.15 -16.17
CA LEU A 137 -5.32 -13.96 -16.81
C LEU A 137 -5.85 -14.72 -18.04
N THR A 138 -7.09 -15.20 -17.96
CA THR A 138 -7.71 -16.02 -19.01
C THR A 138 -8.92 -15.35 -19.67
N ARG A 139 -9.10 -14.03 -19.47
CA ARG A 139 -10.32 -13.31 -19.88
C ARG A 139 -9.99 -11.96 -20.50
N THR A 140 -10.72 -11.61 -21.56
CA THR A 140 -10.64 -10.29 -22.19
C THR A 140 -11.44 -9.26 -21.41
N TYR A 141 -12.68 -9.61 -21.03
CA TYR A 141 -13.63 -8.79 -20.27
C TYR A 141 -14.05 -9.52 -18.98
N LEU A 142 -14.74 -8.83 -18.07
CA LEU A 142 -15.10 -9.38 -16.76
C LEU A 142 -16.23 -10.40 -16.82
N VAL A 143 -17.19 -10.23 -17.72
CA VAL A 143 -18.33 -11.14 -17.89
C VAL A 143 -18.59 -11.38 -19.37
N GLY A 144 -18.69 -12.65 -19.76
CA GLY A 144 -18.87 -13.03 -21.16
C GLY A 144 -17.67 -12.65 -22.05
N GLU A 145 -17.95 -12.41 -23.33
CA GLU A 145 -16.93 -12.14 -24.37
C GLU A 145 -17.04 -10.73 -24.99
N LYS A 146 -17.78 -9.83 -24.33
CA LYS A 146 -17.94 -8.43 -24.74
C LYS A 146 -18.01 -7.50 -23.54
N ILE A 147 -17.96 -6.20 -23.81
CA ILE A 147 -18.05 -5.17 -22.77
C ILE A 147 -19.42 -5.19 -22.11
N THR A 148 -19.39 -5.19 -20.79
CA THR A 148 -20.55 -5.06 -19.90
C THR A 148 -20.38 -3.86 -18.99
N LEU A 149 -21.42 -3.57 -18.21
CA LEU A 149 -21.42 -2.51 -17.22
C LEU A 149 -20.36 -2.74 -16.13
N ALA A 150 -19.99 -4.00 -15.86
CA ALA A 150 -18.87 -4.32 -14.98
C ALA A 150 -17.57 -3.70 -15.51
N ASP A 151 -17.34 -3.83 -16.82
CA ASP A 151 -16.11 -3.33 -17.44
C ASP A 151 -16.08 -1.80 -17.45
N ILE A 152 -17.23 -1.19 -17.74
CA ILE A 152 -17.44 0.26 -17.69
C ILE A 152 -17.15 0.80 -16.29
N CYS A 153 -17.70 0.16 -15.24
CA CYS A 153 -17.50 0.58 -13.85
C CYS A 153 -16.03 0.51 -13.42
N ILE A 154 -15.38 -0.65 -13.62
CA ILE A 154 -13.96 -0.84 -13.21
C ILE A 154 -13.03 0.11 -13.98
N THR A 155 -13.24 0.25 -15.29
CA THR A 155 -12.40 1.12 -16.11
C THR A 155 -12.59 2.59 -15.71
N SER A 156 -13.83 3.03 -15.49
CA SER A 156 -14.14 4.41 -15.02
C SER A 156 -13.48 4.72 -13.69
N ALA A 157 -13.52 3.78 -12.74
CA ALA A 157 -12.88 3.91 -11.43
C ALA A 157 -11.35 4.05 -11.51
N LEU A 158 -10.72 3.40 -12.49
CA LEU A 158 -9.28 3.38 -12.64
C LEU A 158 -8.73 4.53 -13.50
N VAL A 159 -9.56 5.32 -14.18
CA VAL A 159 -9.11 6.40 -15.10
C VAL A 159 -8.06 7.30 -14.45
N TYR A 160 -8.36 7.85 -13.28
CA TYR A 160 -7.45 8.78 -12.60
C TYR A 160 -6.28 8.10 -11.89
N VAL A 161 -6.49 6.86 -11.43
CA VAL A 161 -5.39 6.04 -10.94
C VAL A 161 -4.33 5.87 -12.03
N MET A 162 -4.76 5.36 -13.18
CA MET A 162 -3.89 5.07 -14.32
C MET A 162 -3.28 6.32 -14.93
N LYS A 163 -4.02 7.44 -14.97
CA LYS A 163 -3.56 8.68 -15.59
C LYS A 163 -2.58 9.48 -14.73
N PHE A 164 -2.75 9.45 -13.40
CA PHE A 164 -2.05 10.39 -12.51
C PHE A 164 -1.13 9.75 -11.49
N VAL A 165 -1.46 8.61 -10.89
CA VAL A 165 -0.76 8.15 -9.67
C VAL A 165 -0.10 6.77 -9.79
N ALA A 166 -0.69 5.85 -10.56
CA ALA A 166 -0.14 4.51 -10.74
C ALA A 166 0.93 4.49 -11.83
N ASP A 167 2.18 4.70 -11.41
CA ASP A 167 3.33 4.66 -12.29
C ASP A 167 3.65 3.23 -12.78
N LYS A 168 4.64 3.12 -13.69
CA LYS A 168 5.08 1.83 -14.22
C LYS A 168 5.58 0.87 -13.13
N THR A 169 6.12 1.41 -12.03
CA THR A 169 6.63 0.60 -10.91
C THR A 169 5.49 -0.05 -10.15
N TYR A 170 4.48 0.73 -9.77
CA TYR A 170 3.29 0.27 -9.09
C TYR A 170 2.48 -0.71 -9.94
N LEU A 171 2.41 -0.49 -11.25
CA LEU A 171 1.64 -1.34 -12.18
C LEU A 171 2.37 -2.61 -12.63
N LYS A 172 3.66 -2.75 -12.34
CA LYS A 172 4.48 -3.91 -12.76
C LYS A 172 3.88 -5.29 -12.40
N PRO A 173 3.26 -5.52 -11.23
CA PRO A 173 2.66 -6.81 -10.89
C PRO A 173 1.25 -7.02 -11.44
N PHE A 174 0.67 -6.03 -12.14
CA PHE A 174 -0.74 -6.02 -12.60
C PHE A 174 -0.84 -5.96 -14.14
N GLY A 175 -0.03 -6.76 -14.83
CA GLY A 175 0.07 -6.71 -16.30
C GLY A 175 -1.24 -7.01 -17.03
N ASN A 176 -2.08 -7.91 -16.50
CA ASN A 176 -3.38 -8.23 -17.10
C ASN A 176 -4.38 -7.09 -16.89
N VAL A 177 -4.32 -6.41 -15.74
CA VAL A 177 -5.12 -5.19 -15.50
C VAL A 177 -4.71 -4.09 -16.46
N VAL A 178 -3.42 -3.85 -16.66
CA VAL A 178 -2.94 -2.81 -17.59
C VAL A 178 -3.41 -3.10 -19.01
N ARG A 179 -3.30 -4.37 -19.46
CA ARG A 179 -3.85 -4.82 -20.76
C ARG A 179 -5.35 -4.54 -20.84
N TYR A 180 -6.12 -5.04 -19.89
CA TYR A 180 -7.57 -4.89 -19.81
C TYR A 180 -8.00 -3.43 -19.85
N PHE A 181 -7.43 -2.58 -18.98
CA PHE A 181 -7.73 -1.16 -18.92
C PHE A 181 -7.43 -0.48 -20.25
N THR A 182 -6.27 -0.78 -20.86
CA THR A 182 -5.89 -0.22 -22.15
C THR A 182 -6.86 -0.65 -23.26
N THR A 183 -7.33 -1.89 -23.24
CA THR A 183 -8.34 -2.39 -24.20
C THR A 183 -9.66 -1.65 -24.07
N CYS A 184 -10.19 -1.47 -22.84
CA CYS A 184 -11.46 -0.79 -22.59
C CYS A 184 -11.37 0.72 -22.86
N ALA A 185 -10.38 1.40 -22.27
CA ALA A 185 -10.22 2.85 -22.39
C ALA A 185 -9.94 3.32 -23.84
N ASN A 186 -9.53 2.42 -24.73
CA ASN A 186 -9.31 2.74 -26.14
C ASN A 186 -10.52 2.54 -27.05
N GLN A 187 -11.62 1.98 -26.54
CA GLN A 187 -12.86 1.86 -27.32
C GLN A 187 -13.45 3.25 -27.62
N PRO A 188 -14.13 3.43 -28.77
CA PRO A 188 -14.73 4.70 -29.15
C PRO A 188 -15.67 5.28 -28.09
N GLU A 189 -16.52 4.45 -27.50
CA GLU A 189 -17.53 4.85 -26.50
C GLU A 189 -16.88 5.33 -25.21
N PHE A 190 -15.77 4.70 -24.80
CA PHE A 190 -14.98 5.18 -23.67
C PHE A 190 -14.32 6.52 -24.01
N LYS A 191 -13.61 6.59 -25.15
CA LYS A 191 -12.91 7.81 -25.58
C LYS A 191 -13.81 9.01 -25.74
N ALA A 192 -15.06 8.82 -26.19
CA ALA A 192 -16.05 9.88 -26.30
C ALA A 192 -16.30 10.60 -24.96
N VAL A 193 -16.19 9.86 -23.84
CA VAL A 193 -16.49 10.38 -22.49
C VAL A 193 -15.23 10.76 -21.72
N ILE A 194 -14.22 9.89 -21.68
CA ILE A 194 -13.03 10.07 -20.83
C ILE A 194 -11.83 10.66 -21.57
N GLY A 195 -11.93 10.77 -22.90
CA GLY A 195 -10.85 11.23 -23.76
C GLY A 195 -9.66 10.27 -23.80
N GLU A 196 -8.50 10.79 -24.25
CA GLU A 196 -7.26 10.02 -24.19
C GLU A 196 -6.78 9.86 -22.74
N THR A 197 -6.41 8.62 -22.40
CA THR A 197 -5.96 8.26 -21.06
C THR A 197 -4.54 7.67 -21.10
N PRO A 198 -3.50 8.52 -21.29
CA PRO A 198 -2.12 8.05 -21.22
C PRO A 198 -1.79 7.56 -19.81
N LEU A 199 -1.08 6.44 -19.70
CA LEU A 199 -0.64 5.90 -18.40
C LEU A 199 0.40 6.82 -17.75
N ALA A 200 0.32 6.96 -16.43
CA ALA A 200 1.23 7.75 -15.63
C ALA A 200 2.66 7.24 -15.77
N LYS A 201 3.60 8.14 -16.07
CA LYS A 201 5.03 7.81 -16.14
C LYS A 201 5.67 7.81 -14.75
N GLU A 202 5.22 8.73 -13.91
CA GLU A 202 5.63 8.92 -12.51
C GLU A 202 4.34 9.21 -11.72
N GLU A 203 4.33 8.88 -10.43
CA GLU A 203 3.22 9.20 -9.54
C GLU A 203 3.15 10.72 -9.33
N MET A 204 2.01 11.33 -9.65
CA MET A 204 1.70 12.70 -9.27
C MET A 204 1.44 12.75 -7.76
N LEU A 205 2.14 13.65 -7.08
CA LEU A 205 2.10 13.75 -5.63
C LEU A 205 1.14 14.83 -5.18
N ALA A 206 0.46 14.57 -4.07
CA ALA A 206 -0.41 15.54 -3.45
C ALA A 206 0.40 16.74 -2.91
N PRO A 207 -0.17 17.95 -2.89
CA PRO A 207 0.43 19.08 -2.18
C PRO A 207 0.71 18.69 -0.72
N GLY A 208 1.97 18.83 -0.28
CA GLY A 208 2.42 18.41 1.05
C GLY A 208 2.87 16.96 1.18
N ALA A 209 2.78 16.14 0.12
CA ALA A 209 3.42 14.84 0.08
C ALA A 209 4.94 14.98 -0.12
N PRO A 210 5.77 14.15 0.54
CA PRO A 210 7.22 14.21 0.40
C PRO A 210 7.63 13.90 -1.04
N THR A 211 8.36 14.81 -1.70
CA THR A 211 8.87 14.58 -3.05
C THR A 211 10.00 13.55 -3.03
N PRO A 212 9.94 12.47 -3.85
CA PRO A 212 11.05 11.56 -4.04
C PRO A 212 12.19 12.32 -4.71
N LYS A 213 13.37 12.33 -4.09
CA LYS A 213 14.58 12.94 -4.67
C LYS A 213 14.89 12.25 -6.00
N LYS A 214 14.71 12.96 -7.11
CA LYS A 214 15.16 12.56 -8.45
C LYS A 214 16.69 12.43 -8.41
N ALA A 215 17.21 11.21 -8.49
CA ALA A 215 18.64 10.99 -8.70
C ALA A 215 19.00 11.41 -10.14
N GLU A 216 19.84 12.43 -10.29
CA GLU A 216 20.33 12.88 -11.59
C GLU A 216 21.14 11.77 -12.32
N PRO A 217 21.02 11.66 -13.65
CA PRO A 217 21.69 10.63 -14.41
C PRO A 217 23.17 10.97 -14.60
N ALA A 218 24.06 10.27 -13.90
CA ALA A 218 25.50 10.33 -14.16
C ALA A 218 25.82 9.76 -15.56
N LYS A 219 26.35 10.64 -16.42
CA LYS A 219 26.80 10.36 -17.79
C LYS A 219 27.77 9.17 -17.84
N LYS A 220 27.41 8.15 -18.62
CA LYS A 220 28.30 7.04 -19.02
C LYS A 220 29.23 7.49 -20.15
N ALA A 221 30.54 7.45 -19.91
CA ALA A 221 31.54 7.34 -20.97
C ALA A 221 31.78 5.85 -21.29
N ALA A 222 31.73 5.54 -22.58
CA ALA A 222 31.79 4.20 -23.14
C ALA A 222 33.23 3.67 -23.29
N LYS A 223 33.40 2.35 -23.23
CA LYS A 223 34.19 1.61 -24.24
C LYS A 223 33.68 0.16 -24.38
N LYS A 224 33.45 -0.21 -25.64
CA LYS A 224 32.95 -1.48 -26.19
C LYS A 224 34.08 -2.52 -26.27
N GLU A 225 33.73 -3.80 -26.19
CA GLU A 225 34.15 -4.81 -27.18
C GLU A 225 33.12 -5.97 -27.28
N LYS A 226 33.02 -6.59 -28.46
CA LYS A 226 31.89 -7.41 -28.96
C LYS A 226 32.17 -8.94 -28.92
N LYS A 227 31.16 -9.70 -28.43
CA LYS A 227 30.50 -10.99 -28.87
C LYS A 227 31.32 -12.17 -29.45
N PRO A 228 30.94 -13.44 -29.16
CA PRO A 228 29.69 -14.06 -29.70
C PRO A 228 28.85 -14.92 -28.73
N ALA A 229 27.70 -15.37 -29.24
CA ALA A 229 26.45 -15.75 -28.55
C ALA A 229 26.29 -17.25 -28.23
N ALA A 230 25.51 -17.55 -27.17
CA ALA A 230 24.46 -18.58 -27.11
C ALA A 230 23.62 -18.40 -25.82
N ASP A 231 22.30 -18.57 -25.91
CA ASP A 231 21.26 -18.12 -24.97
C ASP A 231 21.29 -18.73 -23.56
N ALA A 232 21.23 -17.85 -22.53
CA ALA A 232 20.96 -18.14 -21.11
C ALA A 232 20.52 -16.82 -20.39
N PRO A 233 19.89 -16.85 -19.19
CA PRO A 233 18.91 -15.87 -18.67
C PRO A 233 19.46 -14.45 -18.43
N PRO A 234 18.59 -13.41 -18.32
CA PRO A 234 19.04 -12.02 -18.26
C PRO A 234 19.97 -11.75 -17.07
N PRO A 235 21.07 -10.99 -17.25
CA PRO A 235 22.16 -10.92 -16.30
C PRO A 235 21.81 -10.08 -15.07
N ALA A 236 22.31 -10.53 -13.92
CA ALA A 236 22.27 -9.84 -12.64
C ALA A 236 22.83 -8.42 -12.77
N VAL A 237 21.97 -7.43 -12.50
CA VAL A 237 22.40 -6.10 -12.09
C VAL A 237 23.31 -6.29 -10.87
N LYS A 238 24.55 -5.80 -10.90
CA LYS A 238 25.40 -5.78 -9.70
C LYS A 238 24.63 -4.98 -8.64
N LYS A 239 24.07 -5.71 -7.66
CA LYS A 239 23.46 -5.15 -6.45
C LYS A 239 24.44 -4.13 -5.89
N VAL A 240 24.01 -2.88 -5.77
CA VAL A 240 24.63 -1.97 -4.80
C VAL A 240 24.61 -2.73 -3.48
N GLU A 241 25.77 -2.94 -2.88
CA GLU A 241 25.85 -3.70 -1.63
C GLU A 241 25.14 -2.92 -0.52
N HIS A 242 24.29 -3.62 0.24
CA HIS A 242 23.57 -3.06 1.37
C HIS A 242 24.56 -2.35 2.33
N PRO A 243 24.24 -1.18 2.92
CA PRO A 243 25.16 -0.45 3.79
C PRO A 243 25.81 -1.29 4.89
N TYR A 244 25.02 -2.14 5.57
CA TYR A 244 25.58 -3.08 6.55
C TYR A 244 26.59 -4.10 5.97
N LYS A 245 26.42 -4.52 4.71
CA LYS A 245 27.35 -5.43 4.04
C LYS A 245 28.68 -4.73 3.71
N ILE A 246 28.64 -3.43 3.43
CA ILE A 246 29.84 -2.60 3.27
C ILE A 246 30.54 -2.50 4.62
N MET A 247 29.80 -2.20 5.69
CA MET A 247 30.36 -2.12 7.05
C MET A 247 31.02 -3.41 7.52
N ASP A 248 30.47 -4.59 7.20
CA ASP A 248 31.10 -5.87 7.52
C ASP A 248 32.45 -6.07 6.82
N LYS A 249 32.64 -5.47 5.64
CA LYS A 249 33.93 -5.50 4.94
C LYS A 249 34.92 -4.49 5.48
N GLU A 250 34.45 -3.27 5.77
CA GLU A 250 35.31 -2.16 6.18
C GLU A 250 35.72 -2.24 7.66
N LYS A 251 34.80 -2.70 8.51
CA LYS A 251 34.98 -2.79 9.97
C LYS A 251 34.38 -4.10 10.49
N PRO A 252 34.98 -5.26 10.19
CA PRO A 252 34.44 -6.55 10.61
C PRO A 252 34.31 -6.63 12.12
N SER A 253 33.18 -7.18 12.59
CA SER A 253 32.93 -7.44 14.01
C SER A 253 33.27 -8.90 14.34
N LYS A 254 33.77 -9.15 15.55
CA LYS A 254 33.97 -10.52 16.05
C LYS A 254 32.67 -11.17 16.54
N PHE A 255 31.62 -10.37 16.77
CA PHE A 255 30.32 -10.85 17.18
C PHE A 255 29.55 -11.47 16.01
N SER A 256 29.02 -12.67 16.21
CA SER A 256 28.20 -13.38 15.23
C SER A 256 26.72 -13.27 15.58
N MET A 257 25.97 -12.53 14.74
CA MET A 257 24.53 -12.37 14.90
C MET A 257 23.78 -13.71 14.82
N ASP A 258 24.19 -14.62 13.94
CA ASP A 258 23.57 -15.94 13.82
C ASP A 258 23.83 -16.80 15.06
N ALA A 259 25.04 -16.73 15.63
CA ALA A 259 25.36 -17.43 16.87
C ALA A 259 24.54 -16.89 18.05
N TRP A 260 24.38 -15.57 18.14
CA TRP A 260 23.53 -14.93 19.14
C TRP A 260 22.08 -15.39 19.03
N LYS A 261 21.47 -15.32 17.84
CA LYS A 261 20.08 -15.74 17.64
C LYS A 261 19.84 -17.20 17.99
N LYS A 262 20.83 -18.05 17.70
CA LYS A 262 20.81 -19.47 18.09
C LYS A 262 20.93 -19.62 19.61
N ALA A 263 21.81 -18.87 20.27
CA ALA A 263 21.96 -18.89 21.72
C ALA A 263 20.68 -18.42 22.43
N TYR A 264 20.14 -17.28 22.02
CA TYR A 264 18.88 -16.71 22.55
C TYR A 264 17.72 -17.71 22.45
N SER A 265 17.62 -18.46 21.35
CA SER A 265 16.51 -19.41 21.14
C SER A 265 16.68 -20.76 21.85
N ASN A 266 17.90 -21.15 22.21
CA ASN A 266 18.22 -22.49 22.73
C ASN A 266 18.82 -22.48 24.15
N ALA A 267 18.97 -21.31 24.76
CA ALA A 267 19.48 -21.20 26.12
C ALA A 267 18.55 -21.95 27.08
N ALA A 268 19.14 -22.63 28.07
CA ALA A 268 18.37 -23.36 29.08
C ALA A 268 17.56 -22.41 29.98
N THR A 269 18.06 -21.20 30.20
CA THR A 269 17.36 -20.11 30.88
C THR A 269 17.69 -18.78 30.21
N TYR A 270 16.84 -17.77 30.41
CA TYR A 270 17.05 -16.42 29.90
C TYR A 270 18.34 -15.79 30.45
N GLU A 271 18.69 -16.05 31.71
CA GLU A 271 19.92 -15.56 32.34
C GLU A 271 21.16 -16.13 31.64
N ALA A 272 21.15 -17.43 31.33
CA ALA A 272 22.25 -18.06 30.60
C ALA A 272 22.40 -17.48 29.18
N GLY A 273 21.28 -17.22 28.51
CA GLY A 273 21.27 -16.55 27.20
C GLY A 273 21.84 -15.14 27.27
N MET A 274 21.41 -14.34 28.25
CA MET A 274 21.88 -12.97 28.43
C MET A 274 23.32 -12.88 28.92
N GLN A 275 23.79 -13.83 29.73
CA GLN A 275 25.21 -13.94 30.08
C GLN A 275 26.05 -14.19 28.81
N TYR A 276 25.64 -15.15 27.98
CA TYR A 276 26.30 -15.40 26.69
C TYR A 276 26.32 -14.14 25.81
N PHE A 277 25.21 -13.40 25.73
CA PHE A 277 25.17 -12.14 24.99
C PHE A 277 26.25 -11.17 25.46
N TRP A 278 26.29 -10.84 26.75
CA TRP A 278 27.19 -9.82 27.27
C TRP A 278 28.67 -10.24 27.26
N GLU A 279 28.97 -11.54 27.32
CA GLU A 279 30.34 -12.06 27.18
C GLU A 279 30.85 -12.01 25.73
N ASN A 280 29.95 -12.08 24.74
CA ASN A 280 30.31 -12.18 23.33
C ASN A 280 30.03 -10.90 22.53
N ALA A 281 29.18 -9.99 23.03
CA ALA A 281 28.78 -8.76 22.35
C ALA A 281 29.99 -7.87 22.03
N ASP A 282 30.08 -7.43 20.79
CA ASP A 282 31.09 -6.49 20.32
C ASP A 282 30.47 -5.10 20.20
N LEU A 283 30.50 -4.34 21.30
CA LEU A 283 29.88 -3.01 21.36
C LEU A 283 30.68 -1.91 20.64
N GLU A 284 31.84 -2.22 20.06
CA GLU A 284 32.51 -1.34 19.08
C GLU A 284 31.92 -1.53 17.67
N GLY A 285 31.38 -2.72 17.39
CA GLY A 285 30.75 -3.06 16.11
C GLY A 285 29.22 -2.98 16.11
N TRP A 286 28.58 -2.90 17.28
CA TRP A 286 27.13 -3.01 17.44
C TRP A 286 26.61 -2.07 18.51
N SER A 287 25.35 -1.66 18.38
CA SER A 287 24.68 -0.79 19.35
C SER A 287 23.30 -1.33 19.72
N VAL A 288 22.95 -1.12 20.98
CA VAL A 288 21.62 -1.44 21.51
C VAL A 288 20.79 -0.17 21.60
N TRP A 289 19.57 -0.23 21.07
CA TRP A 289 18.66 0.88 20.95
C TRP A 289 17.31 0.55 21.58
N HIS A 290 16.78 1.49 22.35
CA HIS A 290 15.41 1.46 22.85
C HIS A 290 14.49 2.13 21.83
N GLN A 291 13.54 1.36 21.33
CA GLN A 291 12.52 1.75 20.38
C GLN A 291 11.23 2.08 21.14
N ILE A 292 10.67 3.27 20.91
CA ILE A 292 9.42 3.71 21.51
C ILE A 292 8.53 4.24 20.39
N TYR A 293 7.34 3.68 20.21
CA TYR A 293 6.42 4.17 19.19
C TYR A 293 5.88 5.54 19.58
N ASN A 294 5.87 6.47 18.63
CA ASN A 294 5.55 7.88 18.91
C ASN A 294 4.05 8.15 19.06
N TYR A 295 3.19 7.21 18.63
CA TYR A 295 1.74 7.41 18.53
C TYR A 295 0.95 6.35 19.32
N ASN A 296 1.39 6.03 20.54
CA ASN A 296 0.78 4.96 21.35
C ASN A 296 -0.70 5.25 21.69
N GLU A 297 -1.08 6.51 21.78
CA GLU A 297 -2.46 6.96 21.99
C GLU A 297 -3.43 6.50 20.88
N GLU A 298 -2.92 6.19 19.69
CA GLU A 298 -3.70 5.68 18.56
C GLU A 298 -3.97 4.18 18.64
N ASN A 299 -3.22 3.43 19.46
CA ASN A 299 -3.40 1.99 19.63
C ASN A 299 -4.66 1.72 20.46
N LYS A 300 -5.77 1.37 19.80
CA LYS A 300 -7.04 1.10 20.47
C LYS A 300 -7.32 -0.37 20.75
N ARG A 301 -6.74 -1.28 19.96
CA ARG A 301 -7.05 -2.71 20.00
C ARG A 301 -5.79 -3.55 19.97
N ILE A 302 -5.71 -4.56 20.82
CA ILE A 302 -4.53 -5.43 20.97
C ILE A 302 -4.13 -6.04 19.63
N PHE A 303 -5.10 -6.64 18.91
CA PHE A 303 -4.82 -7.31 17.64
C PHE A 303 -4.31 -6.36 16.54
N MET A 304 -4.75 -5.09 16.53
CA MET A 304 -4.31 -4.11 15.53
C MET A 304 -2.88 -3.65 15.81
N ALA A 305 -2.57 -3.35 17.08
CA ALA A 305 -1.22 -2.98 17.49
C ALA A 305 -0.23 -4.15 17.31
N SER A 306 -0.65 -5.38 17.65
CA SER A 306 0.11 -6.61 17.35
C SER A 306 0.37 -6.78 15.85
N ASN A 307 -0.62 -6.53 14.99
CA ASN A 307 -0.45 -6.59 13.55
C ASN A 307 0.51 -5.51 13.03
N ALA A 308 0.51 -4.31 13.62
CA ALA A 308 1.48 -3.26 13.31
C ALA A 308 2.93 -3.70 13.63
N ILE A 309 3.15 -4.33 14.80
CA ILE A 309 4.45 -4.92 15.17
C ILE A 309 4.86 -6.00 14.14
N GLY A 310 3.93 -6.87 13.75
CA GLY A 310 4.19 -7.91 12.75
C GLY A 310 4.58 -7.33 11.38
N GLY A 311 3.87 -6.28 10.94
CA GLY A 311 4.17 -5.57 9.70
C GLY A 311 5.55 -4.90 9.74
N PHE A 312 5.90 -4.26 10.86
CA PHE A 312 7.22 -3.67 11.08
C PHE A 312 8.34 -4.71 10.91
N GLN A 313 8.19 -5.88 11.54
CA GLN A 313 9.18 -6.96 11.44
C GLN A 313 9.28 -7.52 10.03
N GLN A 314 8.15 -7.70 9.33
CA GLN A 314 8.14 -8.17 7.95
C GLN A 314 8.86 -7.19 7.00
N ARG A 315 8.66 -5.88 7.18
CA ARG A 315 9.35 -4.85 6.39
C ARG A 315 10.84 -4.72 6.73
N SER A 316 11.24 -5.13 7.94
CA SER A 316 12.65 -5.14 8.36
C SER A 316 13.44 -6.35 7.86
N ASP A 317 12.84 -7.27 7.10
CA ASP A 317 13.46 -8.54 6.71
C ASP A 317 14.77 -8.39 5.93
N GLU A 318 14.92 -7.32 5.15
CA GLU A 318 16.15 -7.01 4.41
C GLU A 318 17.38 -6.89 5.33
N VAL A 319 17.19 -6.38 6.55
CA VAL A 319 18.26 -6.19 7.53
C VAL A 319 18.38 -7.34 8.53
N ARG A 320 17.64 -8.45 8.33
CA ARG A 320 17.62 -9.58 9.27
C ARG A 320 19.01 -10.05 9.66
N LYS A 321 19.97 -10.09 8.74
CA LYS A 321 21.35 -10.52 9.04
C LYS A 321 22.12 -9.61 10.02
N TRP A 322 21.70 -8.35 10.14
CA TRP A 322 22.40 -7.28 10.87
C TRP A 322 21.57 -6.68 12.00
N ALA A 323 20.48 -7.34 12.36
CA ALA A 323 19.59 -6.89 13.42
C ALA A 323 19.02 -8.07 14.20
N PHE A 324 18.80 -7.82 15.49
CA PHE A 324 17.99 -8.62 16.40
C PHE A 324 17.15 -7.65 17.22
N GLY A 325 15.89 -7.97 17.48
CA GLY A 325 15.06 -7.12 18.32
C GLY A 325 13.87 -7.85 18.89
N VAL A 326 13.39 -7.37 20.03
CA VAL A 326 12.11 -7.79 20.61
C VAL A 326 11.23 -6.56 20.69
N MET A 327 10.02 -6.68 20.16
CA MET A 327 9.00 -5.65 20.21
C MET A 327 7.83 -6.15 21.05
N ASP A 328 7.47 -5.37 22.04
CA ASP A 328 6.48 -5.66 23.05
C ASP A 328 5.30 -4.71 22.94
N LEU A 329 4.10 -5.27 23.00
CA LEU A 329 2.86 -4.54 23.17
C LEU A 329 2.49 -4.59 24.65
N VAL A 330 2.54 -3.47 25.35
CA VAL A 330 2.35 -3.40 26.80
C VAL A 330 1.16 -2.52 27.17
N GLY A 331 0.48 -2.84 28.27
CA GLY A 331 -0.75 -2.16 28.71
C GLY A 331 -2.00 -2.99 28.42
N THR A 332 -3.17 -2.36 28.43
CA THR A 332 -4.47 -3.02 28.20
C THR A 332 -5.35 -2.16 27.32
N GLU A 333 -6.44 -2.70 26.75
CA GLU A 333 -7.41 -1.88 25.99
C GLU A 333 -8.15 -0.84 26.87
N GLU A 334 -8.14 -1.02 28.19
CA GLU A 334 -8.66 -0.06 29.17
C GLU A 334 -7.66 1.06 29.49
N THR A 335 -6.38 0.83 29.18
CA THR A 335 -5.29 1.80 29.35
C THR A 335 -4.70 2.14 27.97
N VAL A 336 -3.52 2.76 27.93
CA VAL A 336 -2.82 3.00 26.67
C VAL A 336 -2.04 1.73 26.31
N LEU A 337 -2.30 1.21 25.11
CA LEU A 337 -1.49 0.17 24.49
C LEU A 337 -0.21 0.80 23.92
N GLU A 338 0.93 0.48 24.50
CA GLU A 338 2.23 1.00 24.07
C GLU A 338 3.01 -0.03 23.29
N ILE A 339 3.54 0.37 22.13
CA ILE A 339 4.51 -0.43 21.39
C ILE A 339 5.91 0.06 21.76
N LYS A 340 6.70 -0.82 22.35
CA LYS A 340 8.09 -0.56 22.72
C LYS A 340 8.96 -1.74 22.31
N GLY A 341 10.27 -1.58 22.31
CA GLY A 341 11.17 -2.69 22.01
C GLY A 341 12.63 -2.35 22.23
N ILE A 342 13.48 -3.37 22.29
CA ILE A 342 14.93 -3.20 22.30
C ILE A 342 15.54 -3.93 21.11
N TRP A 343 16.38 -3.21 20.37
CA TRP A 343 17.04 -3.68 19.16
C TRP A 343 18.55 -3.62 19.28
N LEU A 344 19.20 -4.71 18.89
CA LEU A 344 20.62 -4.78 18.62
C LEU A 344 20.84 -4.60 17.12
N LEU A 345 21.50 -3.51 16.74
CA LEU A 345 21.78 -3.15 15.35
C LEU A 345 23.27 -3.08 15.08
N ARG A 346 23.66 -3.46 13.87
CA ARG A 346 25.04 -3.37 13.43
C ARG A 346 25.46 -1.91 13.30
N GLY A 347 26.62 -1.57 13.85
CA GLY A 347 27.17 -0.21 13.82
C GLY A 347 26.58 0.71 14.89
N ASP A 348 26.69 2.01 14.64
CA ASP A 348 26.29 3.06 15.58
C ASP A 348 25.23 4.01 15.00
N THR A 349 24.29 3.45 14.25
CA THR A 349 23.17 4.22 13.70
C THR A 349 21.94 3.33 13.55
N VAL A 350 20.77 3.95 13.62
CA VAL A 350 19.48 3.34 13.24
C VAL A 350 19.11 3.65 11.79
N ASP A 351 19.88 4.48 11.09
CA ASP A 351 19.50 5.01 9.78
C ASP A 351 19.39 3.90 8.74
N HIS A 352 20.26 2.91 8.77
CA HIS A 352 20.17 1.77 7.85
C HIS A 352 18.95 0.87 8.11
N LEU A 353 18.46 0.80 9.36
CA LEU A 353 17.16 0.17 9.64
C LEU A 353 16.03 1.03 9.08
N LYS A 354 16.10 2.36 9.22
CA LYS A 354 15.10 3.30 8.67
C LYS A 354 15.09 3.33 7.15
N GLU A 355 16.23 3.18 6.50
CA GLU A 355 16.36 3.06 5.04
C GLU A 355 15.73 1.77 4.52
N ALA A 356 15.81 0.68 5.29
CA ALA A 356 15.20 -0.60 4.94
C ALA A 356 13.72 -0.69 5.32
N ASN A 357 13.32 0.00 6.38
CA ASN A 357 11.96 0.03 6.89
C ASN A 357 11.60 1.45 7.35
N ASP A 358 10.89 2.18 6.48
CA ASP A 358 10.49 3.56 6.73
C ASP A 358 9.63 3.74 7.99
N ASP A 359 8.91 2.69 8.44
CA ASP A 359 8.13 2.75 9.68
C ASP A 359 9.00 3.00 10.91
N ALA A 360 10.30 2.65 10.87
CA ALA A 360 11.24 2.95 11.94
C ALA A 360 11.36 4.45 12.20
N ASN A 361 10.90 5.33 11.29
CA ASN A 361 10.82 6.76 11.53
C ASN A 361 9.67 7.18 12.47
N TRP A 362 8.68 6.32 12.70
CA TRP A 362 7.59 6.56 13.65
C TRP A 362 7.93 6.15 15.08
N TYR A 363 9.17 5.73 15.30
CA TYR A 363 9.68 5.40 16.61
C TYR A 363 10.78 6.37 17.00
N THR A 364 10.77 6.76 18.26
CA THR A 364 11.93 7.36 18.90
C THR A 364 12.92 6.25 19.21
N TRP A 365 14.18 6.47 18.82
CA TRP A 365 15.28 5.54 19.06
C TRP A 365 16.26 6.18 20.02
N LYS A 366 16.43 5.58 21.20
CA LYS A 366 17.41 6.03 22.19
C LYS A 366 18.52 5.00 22.29
N LYS A 367 19.77 5.40 22.02
CA LYS A 367 20.93 4.53 22.21
C LYS A 367 21.10 4.22 23.69
N LEU A 368 21.19 2.93 24.03
CA LEU A 368 21.41 2.46 25.39
C LEU A 368 22.89 2.12 25.64
N CYS A 369 23.53 1.42 24.70
CA CYS A 369 24.97 1.15 24.71
C CYS A 369 25.48 0.88 23.29
N GLY A 370 26.80 0.96 23.09
CA GLY A 370 27.47 0.81 21.79
C GLY A 370 28.78 1.61 21.76
N PRO A 371 29.28 2.00 20.58
CA PRO A 371 30.56 2.70 20.48
C PRO A 371 30.55 3.99 21.29
N GLY A 372 31.54 4.17 22.16
CA GLY A 372 31.62 5.35 23.05
C GLY A 372 30.55 5.42 24.15
N LEU A 373 29.73 4.38 24.36
CA LEU A 373 28.73 4.31 25.42
C LEU A 373 28.66 2.90 26.03
N ALA A 374 29.33 2.71 27.17
CA ALA A 374 29.37 1.42 27.87
C ALA A 374 28.00 1.06 28.50
N PRO A 375 27.65 -0.25 28.55
CA PRO A 375 26.41 -0.70 29.19
C PRO A 375 26.55 -0.62 30.71
N THR A 376 25.67 0.17 31.35
CA THR A 376 25.53 0.16 32.82
C THR A 376 24.72 -1.06 33.27
N GLU A 377 24.73 -1.36 34.57
CA GLU A 377 23.92 -2.46 35.11
C GLU A 377 22.42 -2.23 34.91
N GLU A 378 21.96 -0.97 34.93
CA GLU A 378 20.58 -0.60 34.62
C GLU A 378 20.24 -0.87 33.16
N VAL A 379 21.17 -0.60 32.22
CA VAL A 379 20.99 -0.94 30.80
C VAL A 379 20.92 -2.45 30.63
N LYS A 380 21.81 -3.21 31.26
CA LYS A 380 21.79 -4.67 31.19
C LYS A 380 20.48 -5.25 31.71
N LYS A 381 19.98 -4.70 32.83
CA LYS A 381 18.67 -5.05 33.39
C LYS A 381 17.54 -4.70 32.42
N GLN A 382 17.55 -3.51 31.84
CA GLN A 382 16.54 -3.08 30.88
C GLN A 382 16.50 -3.98 29.64
N VAL A 383 17.66 -4.35 29.09
CA VAL A 383 17.75 -5.29 27.96
C VAL A 383 17.21 -6.67 28.35
N PHE A 384 17.56 -7.16 29.53
CA PHE A 384 16.99 -8.41 30.05
C PHE A 384 15.47 -8.33 30.15
N ASP A 385 14.92 -7.27 30.73
CA ASP A 385 13.48 -7.11 30.91
C ASP A 385 12.73 -7.16 29.57
N TYR A 386 13.20 -6.42 28.56
CA TYR A 386 12.57 -6.38 27.23
C TYR A 386 12.78 -7.65 26.40
N TRP A 387 13.91 -8.33 26.53
CA TRP A 387 14.19 -9.52 25.71
C TRP A 387 13.69 -10.81 26.34
N CYS A 388 13.37 -10.83 27.64
CA CYS A 388 13.17 -12.09 28.37
C CYS A 388 11.92 -12.14 29.25
N GLN A 389 11.26 -11.01 29.54
CA GLN A 389 10.00 -11.05 30.29
C GLN A 389 8.83 -11.44 29.39
N GLU A 390 7.93 -12.27 29.92
CA GLU A 390 6.75 -12.76 29.19
C GLU A 390 5.43 -12.21 29.73
N ASN A 391 5.41 -11.73 30.98
CA ASN A 391 4.16 -11.37 31.67
C ASN A 391 3.98 -9.86 31.84
N GLU A 392 5.03 -9.15 32.23
CA GLU A 392 4.95 -7.75 32.60
C GLU A 392 6.24 -7.01 32.21
N LEU A 393 6.07 -5.76 31.77
CA LEU A 393 7.16 -4.84 31.48
C LEU A 393 6.81 -3.45 32.02
N GLU A 394 7.73 -2.83 32.77
CA GLU A 394 7.54 -1.49 33.33
C GLU A 394 6.24 -1.32 34.16
N GLY A 395 5.81 -2.35 34.90
CA GLY A 395 4.58 -2.26 35.70
C GLY A 395 3.30 -2.55 34.89
N LYS A 396 3.41 -2.92 33.61
CA LYS A 396 2.27 -3.10 32.69
C LYS A 396 2.27 -4.52 32.11
N PRO A 397 1.09 -5.15 31.95
CA PRO A 397 1.01 -6.48 31.35
C PRO A 397 1.47 -6.44 29.89
N ILE A 398 2.22 -7.46 29.50
CA ILE A 398 2.59 -7.71 28.10
C ILE A 398 1.41 -8.43 27.43
N GLN A 399 0.91 -7.84 26.34
CA GLN A 399 -0.20 -8.39 25.55
C GLN A 399 0.30 -9.24 24.38
N ASP A 400 1.46 -8.90 23.83
CA ASP A 400 2.11 -9.64 22.76
C ASP A 400 3.59 -9.24 22.70
N SER A 401 4.46 -10.20 22.37
CA SER A 401 5.89 -9.99 22.19
C SER A 401 6.34 -10.69 20.92
N LYS A 402 6.95 -9.95 20.00
CA LYS A 402 7.43 -10.49 18.72
C LYS A 402 8.94 -10.36 18.66
N VAL A 403 9.60 -11.47 18.41
CA VAL A 403 11.05 -11.54 18.26
C VAL A 403 11.44 -11.47 16.78
N PHE A 404 12.21 -10.45 16.42
CA PHE A 404 12.87 -10.32 15.13
C PHE A 404 14.26 -10.96 15.17
N LYS A 405 14.40 -12.10 14.48
CA LYS A 405 15.66 -12.85 14.36
C LYS A 405 15.82 -13.50 13.00
#